data_AF-A0A7U9N3Y9-F1
#
_entry.id   AF-A0A7U9N3Y9-F1
#
_cell.length_a   1.000
_cell.length_b   1.000
_cell.length_c   1.000
_cell.angle_alpha   90.00
_cell.angle_beta   90.00
_cell.angle_gamma   90.00
#
_symmetry.space_group_name_H-M   'P 1'
#
loop_
_entity.id
_entity.type
_entity.pdbx_description
1 polymer ?
#
loop_
_entity_poly.entity_id
_entity_poly.type
_entity_poly.pdbx_seq_one_letter_code
_entity_poly.pdbx_strand_id
1 'polypeptide(L)'
;MQKINEKILIIIFFCIIISPLTLTVLGDWAQKNFDVDLEDNSGVLHTYPNFNFEKYRDRSFQNEFENAWNSDFAMHGILTRTYNQIRFSAFKTNHPANREYIGTDLIVGKNKNIYEYQYIAEYLLLDQFNGFDTEESQAQIEHYVSLLEEVSEKLVQLNKKVIFLTTPNKSEYTYEDIPENFKYGEMGTRAIDVFEYAVEDSDINYVSGRKIADENKENFPIFYHSGVHWSRPIEQIVCSEVIKKFGENNKYVELGDLRESSVPYWRDTDVWNLLNIWERSHETYYQYDETLAIPEQYENCRVLIQGGSFAEGLRNMLINNHISPSVQYINYDNALINADGNVETYINHDWNNLALQKLLDNTDVIVIEMNENRVGAYAYYNGFVEYLNTFLDSYIPISQEGLANLDFKDDYYSNQYKLCGIYPYENSTYAWSGKYTYIQLTNPLIAQKGLEIDCEIPAQICSDEESVKGSLYINGHKIQEIACNPGSYSILIDKDELTKVSNETQDWEIEIYMPSSFRPIDYGMNEDQRSLSIRLNYVGEVR
;
A
#
# COMPACT_ATOMS: atom_id res chain seq x y z
N MET A 1 2.48 -0.56 53.16
CA MET A 1 1.95 -1.70 52.37
C MET A 1 1.46 -2.77 53.32
N GLN A 2 0.15 -3.03 53.34
CA GLN A 2 -0.45 -4.13 54.11
C GLN A 2 -0.01 -5.45 53.47
N LYS A 3 0.50 -6.41 54.25
CA LYS A 3 0.88 -7.73 53.72
C LYS A 3 -0.36 -8.40 53.12
N ILE A 4 -0.41 -8.56 51.81
CA ILE A 4 -1.40 -9.41 51.16
C ILE A 4 -1.19 -10.82 51.73
N ASN A 5 -2.28 -11.44 52.20
CA ASN A 5 -2.25 -12.77 52.79
C ASN A 5 -1.88 -13.80 51.70
N GLU A 6 -0.88 -14.64 51.96
CA GLU A 6 -0.42 -15.69 51.04
C GLU A 6 -1.57 -16.56 50.50
N LYS A 7 -2.60 -16.82 51.33
CA LYS A 7 -3.78 -17.57 50.90
C LYS A 7 -4.58 -16.86 49.79
N ILE A 8 -4.63 -15.53 49.82
CA ILE A 8 -5.32 -14.74 48.81
C ILE A 8 -4.56 -14.81 47.48
N LEU A 9 -3.23 -14.74 47.51
CA LEU A 9 -2.39 -14.88 46.30
C LEU A 9 -2.56 -16.26 45.66
N ILE A 10 -2.58 -17.31 46.46
CA ILE A 10 -2.83 -18.68 45.98
C ILE A 10 -4.20 -18.78 45.31
N ILE A 11 -5.25 -18.22 45.92
CA ILE A 11 -6.60 -18.23 45.34
C ILE A 11 -6.62 -17.49 44.00
N ILE A 12 -6.04 -16.28 43.93
CA ILE A 12 -5.97 -15.51 42.69
C ILE A 12 -5.23 -16.28 41.59
N PHE A 13 -4.10 -16.90 41.91
CA PHE A 13 -3.32 -17.70 40.97
C PHE A 13 -4.13 -18.87 40.39
N PHE A 14 -4.82 -19.63 41.25
CA PHE A 14 -5.67 -20.72 40.79
C PHE A 14 -6.87 -20.23 39.97
N CYS A 15 -7.46 -19.08 40.34
CA CYS A 15 -8.53 -18.49 39.54
C CYS A 15 -8.06 -18.14 38.12
N ILE A 16 -6.86 -17.56 37.96
CA ILE A 16 -6.29 -17.21 36.64
C ILE A 16 -5.99 -18.47 35.80
N ILE A 17 -5.51 -19.55 36.42
CA ILE A 17 -5.20 -20.80 35.70
C ILE A 17 -6.48 -21.53 35.26
N ILE A 18 -7.52 -21.51 36.09
CA ILE A 18 -8.75 -22.29 35.85
C ILE A 18 -9.75 -21.50 35.00
N SER A 19 -9.66 -20.16 34.97
CA SER A 19 -10.62 -19.33 34.25
C SER A 19 -10.69 -19.57 32.74
N PRO A 20 -9.59 -19.82 31.99
CA PRO A 20 -9.67 -20.09 30.57
C PRO A 20 -10.53 -21.32 30.27
N LEU A 21 -10.25 -22.44 30.92
CA LEU A 21 -11.01 -23.68 30.76
C LEU A 21 -12.48 -23.51 31.14
N THR A 22 -12.74 -22.81 32.25
CA THR A 22 -14.12 -22.57 32.71
C THR A 22 -14.89 -21.70 31.72
N LEU A 23 -14.26 -20.67 31.17
CA LEU A 23 -14.89 -19.76 30.21
C LEU A 23 -15.04 -20.37 28.82
N THR A 24 -14.15 -21.26 28.37
CA THR A 24 -14.35 -22.04 27.15
C THR A 24 -15.63 -22.87 27.27
N VAL A 25 -15.77 -23.66 28.35
CA VAL A 25 -16.95 -24.51 28.57
C VAL A 25 -18.25 -23.68 28.68
N LEU A 26 -18.18 -22.54 29.39
CA LEU A 26 -19.33 -21.64 29.49
C LEU A 26 -19.65 -20.93 28.17
N GLY A 27 -18.63 -20.58 27.38
CA GLY A 27 -18.77 -19.97 26.06
C GLY A 27 -19.45 -20.90 25.07
N ASP A 28 -19.03 -22.16 25.03
CA ASP A 28 -19.65 -23.22 24.23
C ASP A 28 -21.11 -23.44 24.64
N TRP A 29 -21.37 -23.53 25.94
CA TRP A 29 -22.72 -23.73 26.48
C TRP A 29 -23.65 -22.54 26.18
N ALA A 30 -23.13 -21.31 26.29
CA ALA A 30 -23.89 -20.09 26.10
C ALA A 30 -23.90 -19.58 24.63
N GLN A 31 -23.15 -20.23 23.74
CA GLN A 31 -22.84 -19.73 22.38
C GLN A 31 -22.34 -18.28 22.39
N LYS A 32 -21.42 -17.97 23.31
CA LYS A 32 -20.83 -16.63 23.48
C LYS A 32 -19.32 -16.71 23.51
N ASN A 33 -18.66 -15.80 22.79
CA ASN A 33 -17.23 -15.57 22.96
C ASN A 33 -17.01 -14.64 24.17
N PHE A 34 -16.14 -15.05 25.10
CA PHE A 34 -15.76 -14.29 26.29
C PHE A 34 -14.32 -13.76 26.20
N ASP A 35 -13.86 -13.53 24.98
CA ASP A 35 -12.53 -13.00 24.70
C ASP A 35 -12.61 -11.65 23.96
N VAL A 36 -11.44 -11.07 23.69
CA VAL A 36 -11.26 -9.89 22.86
C VAL A 36 -10.35 -10.23 21.69
N ASP A 37 -10.65 -9.64 20.54
CA ASP A 37 -9.80 -9.83 19.36
C ASP A 37 -8.43 -9.19 19.59
N LEU A 38 -7.41 -9.84 19.05
CA LEU A 38 -6.05 -9.33 18.97
C LEU A 38 -5.80 -8.84 17.55
N GLU A 39 -5.04 -7.76 17.44
CA GLU A 39 -4.46 -7.33 16.17
C GLU A 39 -3.31 -8.28 15.84
N ASP A 40 -3.46 -9.07 14.78
CA ASP A 40 -2.44 -9.97 14.26
C ASP A 40 -2.18 -9.71 12.76
N ASN A 41 -1.01 -10.12 12.29
CA ASN A 41 -0.69 -10.17 10.85
C ASN A 41 -0.81 -11.60 10.30
N SER A 42 -1.33 -12.55 11.07
CA SER A 42 -1.23 -13.98 10.76
C SER A 42 -2.54 -14.63 10.32
N GLY A 43 -3.71 -14.13 10.69
CA GLY A 43 -5.00 -14.62 10.19
C GLY A 43 -5.24 -16.13 10.34
N VAL A 44 -4.44 -16.85 11.12
CA VAL A 44 -4.54 -18.31 11.21
C VAL A 44 -5.61 -18.66 12.24
N LEU A 45 -6.83 -18.82 11.76
CA LEU A 45 -7.89 -19.49 12.51
C LEU A 45 -7.52 -20.98 12.65
N HIS A 46 -7.11 -21.40 13.84
CA HIS A 46 -6.83 -22.79 14.11
C HIS A 46 -8.13 -23.54 14.41
N THR A 47 -8.41 -24.60 13.66
CA THR A 47 -9.56 -25.46 13.92
C THR A 47 -9.21 -26.53 14.95
N TYR A 48 -10.04 -26.67 15.99
CA TYR A 48 -9.86 -27.73 16.98
C TYR A 48 -10.01 -29.12 16.33
N PRO A 49 -9.10 -30.08 16.61
CA PRO A 49 -9.20 -31.40 16.01
C PRO A 49 -10.39 -32.17 16.56
N ASN A 50 -11.08 -32.91 15.69
CA ASN A 50 -12.10 -33.88 16.11
C ASN A 50 -11.43 -35.06 16.84
N PHE A 51 -11.99 -35.46 17.99
CA PHE A 51 -11.46 -36.59 18.75
C PHE A 51 -11.49 -37.89 17.92
N ASN A 52 -10.33 -38.53 17.79
CA ASN A 52 -10.17 -39.82 17.14
C ASN A 52 -9.18 -40.67 17.94
N PHE A 53 -9.54 -41.91 18.25
CA PHE A 53 -8.73 -42.80 19.08
C PHE A 53 -7.37 -43.16 18.44
N GLU A 54 -7.29 -43.27 17.12
CA GLU A 54 -6.03 -43.52 16.40
C GLU A 54 -5.10 -42.32 16.50
N LYS A 55 -5.64 -41.10 16.28
CA LYS A 55 -4.90 -39.84 16.46
C LYS A 55 -4.46 -39.59 17.91
N TYR A 56 -5.28 -40.00 18.87
CA TYR A 56 -4.91 -39.90 20.29
C TYR A 56 -3.76 -40.86 20.65
N ARG A 57 -3.75 -42.05 20.03
CA ARG A 57 -2.71 -43.07 20.26
C ARG A 57 -1.38 -42.67 19.60
N ASP A 58 -1.40 -42.06 18.43
CA ASP A 58 -0.19 -41.62 17.71
C ASP A 58 0.31 -40.21 18.09
N ARG A 59 -0.41 -39.53 18.99
CA ARG A 59 -0.15 -38.17 19.52
C ARG A 59 -0.46 -37.02 18.57
N SER A 60 -0.95 -37.28 17.36
CA SER A 60 -1.34 -36.21 16.43
C SER A 60 -2.51 -35.38 16.98
N PHE A 61 -3.47 -36.00 17.67
CA PHE A 61 -4.59 -35.26 18.30
C PHE A 61 -4.09 -34.26 19.35
N GLN A 62 -3.17 -34.67 20.21
CA GLN A 62 -2.61 -33.83 21.26
C GLN A 62 -1.82 -32.66 20.67
N ASN A 63 -0.99 -32.92 19.67
CA ASN A 63 -0.23 -31.86 19.00
C ASN A 63 -1.14 -30.87 18.27
N GLU A 64 -2.14 -31.37 17.51
CA GLU A 64 -3.13 -30.53 16.84
C GLU A 64 -3.95 -29.71 17.86
N PHE A 65 -4.35 -30.33 18.97
CA PHE A 65 -5.12 -29.68 20.03
C PHE A 65 -4.29 -28.65 20.79
N GLU A 66 -3.04 -28.95 21.15
CA GLU A 66 -2.14 -28.01 21.83
C GLU A 66 -1.83 -26.81 20.94
N ASN A 67 -1.62 -27.02 19.63
CA ASN A 67 -1.43 -25.92 18.69
C ASN A 67 -2.69 -25.05 18.57
N ALA A 68 -3.88 -25.67 18.43
CA ALA A 68 -5.13 -24.90 18.38
C ALA A 68 -5.42 -24.18 19.69
N TRP A 69 -5.22 -24.85 20.83
CA TRP A 69 -5.44 -24.31 22.16
C TRP A 69 -4.47 -23.15 22.44
N ASN A 70 -3.18 -23.27 22.12
CA ASN A 70 -2.20 -22.20 22.33
C ASN A 70 -2.52 -20.93 21.54
N SER A 71 -3.28 -21.05 20.44
CA SER A 71 -3.66 -19.91 19.61
C SER A 71 -5.05 -19.34 19.92
N ASP A 72 -5.99 -20.13 20.47
CA ASP A 72 -7.42 -19.76 20.50
C ASP A 72 -8.18 -20.27 21.74
N PHE A 73 -7.53 -20.33 22.91
CA PHE A 73 -8.22 -20.63 24.16
C PHE A 73 -9.04 -19.42 24.66
N ALA A 74 -10.13 -19.64 25.41
CA ALA A 74 -10.95 -18.54 25.91
C ALA A 74 -10.16 -17.65 26.89
N MET A 75 -10.19 -16.33 26.66
CA MET A 75 -9.35 -15.30 27.30
C MET A 75 -7.91 -15.19 26.76
N HIS A 76 -7.54 -15.86 25.66
CA HIS A 76 -6.25 -15.66 25.03
C HIS A 76 -6.00 -14.17 24.75
N GLY A 77 -6.96 -13.48 24.14
CA GLY A 77 -6.87 -12.05 23.90
C GLY A 77 -6.80 -11.21 25.17
N ILE A 78 -7.67 -11.48 26.15
CA ILE A 78 -7.69 -10.77 27.43
C ILE A 78 -6.36 -10.91 28.18
N LEU A 79 -5.81 -12.12 28.25
CA LEU A 79 -4.55 -12.41 28.93
C LEU A 79 -3.37 -11.81 28.19
N THR A 80 -3.33 -11.92 26.86
CA THR A 80 -2.30 -11.30 26.02
C THR A 80 -2.30 -9.79 26.18
N ARG A 81 -3.47 -9.13 26.10
CA ARG A 81 -3.55 -7.67 26.29
C ARG A 81 -3.17 -7.22 27.68
N THR A 82 -3.55 -7.98 28.69
CA THR A 82 -3.19 -7.68 30.09
C THR A 82 -1.70 -7.84 30.33
N TYR A 83 -1.10 -8.91 29.82
CA TYR A 83 0.33 -9.15 29.88
C TYR A 83 1.11 -8.03 29.18
N ASN A 84 0.71 -7.68 27.97
CA ASN A 84 1.32 -6.59 27.21
C ASN A 84 1.15 -5.24 27.91
N GLN A 85 -0.02 -4.94 28.49
CA GLN A 85 -0.24 -3.70 29.25
C GLN A 85 0.67 -3.61 30.47
N ILE A 86 0.87 -4.70 31.20
CA ILE A 86 1.80 -4.74 32.35
C ILE A 86 3.22 -4.44 31.86
N ARG A 87 3.65 -5.07 30.77
CA ARG A 87 4.98 -4.83 30.20
C ARG A 87 5.20 -3.41 29.73
N PHE A 88 4.23 -2.89 29.00
CA PHE A 88 4.21 -1.52 28.52
C PHE A 88 4.28 -0.51 29.68
N SER A 89 3.44 -0.69 30.70
CA SER A 89 3.33 0.28 31.80
C SER A 89 4.47 0.18 32.81
N ALA A 90 4.90 -1.03 33.18
CA ALA A 90 5.85 -1.24 34.27
C ALA A 90 7.30 -1.33 33.79
N PHE A 91 7.53 -1.86 32.58
CA PHE A 91 8.88 -2.13 32.08
C PHE A 91 9.26 -1.29 30.86
N LYS A 92 8.33 -0.51 30.28
CA LYS A 92 8.55 0.26 29.04
C LYS A 92 9.14 -0.60 27.92
N THR A 93 8.71 -1.85 27.85
CA THR A 93 9.11 -2.79 26.80
C THR A 93 7.87 -3.44 26.23
N ASN A 94 7.87 -3.74 24.94
CA ASN A 94 6.94 -4.70 24.39
C ASN A 94 7.66 -5.49 23.30
N HIS A 95 8.02 -6.73 23.63
CA HIS A 95 8.39 -7.72 22.62
C HIS A 95 7.09 -8.45 22.28
N PRO A 96 6.49 -8.24 21.10
CA PRO A 96 5.33 -9.03 20.71
C PRO A 96 5.71 -10.51 20.83
N ALA A 97 4.94 -11.28 21.59
CA ALA A 97 5.28 -12.66 21.96
C ALA A 97 5.36 -13.61 20.74
N ASN A 98 4.90 -13.16 19.56
CA ASN A 98 4.77 -13.95 18.34
C ASN A 98 5.61 -13.44 17.15
N ARG A 99 6.59 -12.54 17.35
CA ARG A 99 7.53 -12.18 16.27
C ARG A 99 8.80 -13.03 16.38
N GLU A 100 8.88 -14.06 15.54
CA GLU A 100 10.09 -14.87 15.30
C GLU A 100 11.10 -14.13 14.37
N TYR A 101 10.75 -12.93 13.89
CA TYR A 101 11.66 -12.08 13.13
C TYR A 101 12.66 -11.37 14.05
N ILE A 102 13.86 -11.95 14.08
CA ILE A 102 15.10 -11.36 14.59
C ILE A 102 15.27 -9.96 13.97
N GLY A 103 15.13 -8.89 14.77
CA GLY A 103 15.46 -7.52 14.35
C GLY A 103 14.40 -6.43 14.52
N THR A 104 13.18 -6.74 15.01
CA THR A 104 12.11 -5.72 15.19
C THR A 104 11.69 -5.51 16.65
N ASP A 105 12.66 -5.23 17.52
CA ASP A 105 12.36 -4.82 18.89
C ASP A 105 11.66 -3.45 18.87
N LEU A 106 10.41 -3.41 19.32
CA LEU A 106 9.68 -2.17 19.56
C LEU A 106 10.12 -1.58 20.90
N ILE A 107 10.67 -0.37 20.84
CA ILE A 107 11.18 0.37 21.99
C ILE A 107 10.16 1.42 22.40
N VAL A 108 9.78 1.41 23.67
CA VAL A 108 8.89 2.44 24.24
C VAL A 108 9.76 3.56 24.81
N GLY A 109 9.77 4.69 24.11
CA GLY A 109 10.43 5.92 24.48
C GLY A 109 9.81 6.64 25.68
N LYS A 110 10.32 7.84 25.95
CA LYS A 110 9.65 8.83 26.79
C LYS A 110 8.35 9.24 26.10
N ASN A 111 7.40 9.74 26.88
CA ASN A 111 6.05 10.10 26.39
C ASN A 111 5.28 9.00 25.64
N LYS A 112 5.68 7.73 25.83
CA LYS A 112 5.08 6.54 25.19
C LYS A 112 5.29 6.47 23.68
N ASN A 113 6.26 7.21 23.15
CA ASN A 113 6.61 7.18 21.75
C ASN A 113 7.22 5.83 21.36
N ILE A 114 6.71 5.19 20.31
CA ILE A 114 7.14 3.85 19.89
C ILE A 114 8.16 3.95 18.75
N TYR A 115 9.27 3.23 18.87
CA TYR A 115 10.32 3.14 17.86
C TYR A 115 10.59 1.71 17.45
N GLU A 116 11.01 1.51 16.21
CA GLU A 116 11.80 0.34 15.85
C GLU A 116 13.27 0.61 16.16
N TYR A 117 13.99 -0.39 16.69
CA TYR A 117 15.42 -0.24 17.03
C TYR A 117 16.24 0.36 15.89
N GLN A 118 16.03 -0.11 14.66
CA GLN A 118 16.75 0.34 13.46
C GLN A 118 16.66 1.85 13.20
N TYR A 119 15.57 2.51 13.60
CA TYR A 119 15.44 3.96 13.47
C TYR A 119 16.29 4.70 14.49
N ILE A 120 16.37 4.19 15.72
CA ILE A 120 17.25 4.77 16.75
C ILE A 120 18.70 4.50 16.39
N ALA A 121 19.00 3.27 15.96
CA ALA A 121 20.35 2.82 15.64
C ALA A 121 20.96 3.59 14.47
N GLU A 122 20.20 3.87 13.42
CA GLU A 122 20.69 4.71 12.30
C GLU A 122 20.88 6.15 12.76
N TYR A 123 19.86 6.78 13.36
CA TYR A 123 19.93 8.19 13.72
C TYR A 123 21.05 8.50 14.72
N LEU A 124 21.28 7.62 15.70
CA LEU A 124 22.32 7.78 16.72
C LEU A 124 23.65 7.06 16.38
N LEU A 125 23.75 6.46 15.19
CA LEU A 125 24.93 5.74 14.72
C LEU A 125 25.44 4.66 15.70
N LEU A 126 24.53 3.89 16.29
CA LEU A 126 24.86 2.94 17.36
C LEU A 126 25.62 1.70 16.87
N ASP A 127 25.39 1.32 15.61
CA ASP A 127 26.02 0.17 14.99
C ASP A 127 27.15 0.63 14.06
N GLN A 128 28.21 -0.18 13.97
CA GLN A 128 29.43 0.13 13.19
C GLN A 128 29.19 0.41 11.70
N PHE A 129 28.01 0.05 11.17
CA PHE A 129 27.63 0.22 9.78
C PHE A 129 26.84 1.51 9.51
N ASN A 130 26.54 2.30 10.54
CA ASN A 130 25.67 3.46 10.41
C ASN A 130 26.43 4.78 10.29
N GLY A 131 27.72 4.83 10.67
CA GLY A 131 28.55 6.04 10.58
C GLY A 131 29.25 6.17 9.23
N PHE A 132 29.19 7.35 8.62
CA PHE A 132 29.73 7.65 7.29
C PHE A 132 30.84 8.72 7.33
N ASP A 133 31.66 8.72 8.38
CA ASP A 133 32.72 9.73 8.59
C ASP A 133 34.01 9.44 7.79
N THR A 134 34.14 8.26 7.17
CA THR A 134 35.32 7.88 6.40
C THR A 134 35.12 8.07 4.90
N GLU A 135 36.21 8.38 4.17
CA GLU A 135 36.18 8.45 2.71
C GLU A 135 35.68 7.13 2.06
N GLU A 136 36.04 5.98 2.63
CA GLU A 136 35.60 4.67 2.14
C GLU A 136 34.08 4.48 2.26
N SER A 137 33.49 4.81 3.42
CA SER A 137 32.04 4.75 3.62
C SER A 137 31.29 5.75 2.73
N GLN A 138 31.84 6.96 2.55
CA GLN A 138 31.21 7.97 1.70
C GLN A 138 31.23 7.56 0.23
N ALA A 139 32.35 7.00 -0.24
CA ALA A 139 32.49 6.48 -1.59
C ALA A 139 31.50 5.36 -1.93
N GLN A 140 31.01 4.59 -0.94
CA GLN A 140 29.95 3.60 -1.16
C GLN A 140 28.61 4.25 -1.51
N ILE A 141 28.25 5.35 -0.85
CA ILE A 141 27.03 6.11 -1.13
C ILE A 141 27.16 6.83 -2.48
N GLU A 142 28.30 7.45 -2.75
CA GLU A 142 28.58 8.08 -4.04
C GLU A 142 28.51 7.07 -5.20
N HIS A 143 29.04 5.86 -5.01
CA HIS A 143 28.92 4.78 -5.99
C HIS A 143 27.46 4.38 -6.21
N TYR A 144 26.67 4.28 -5.15
CA TYR A 144 25.25 3.99 -5.26
C TYR A 144 24.50 5.09 -6.03
N VAL A 145 24.77 6.37 -5.74
CA VAL A 145 24.19 7.49 -6.50
C VAL A 145 24.56 7.41 -7.99
N SER A 146 25.83 7.12 -8.32
CA SER A 146 26.26 6.92 -9.71
C SER A 146 25.52 5.76 -10.39
N LEU A 147 25.19 4.70 -9.66
CA LEU A 147 24.39 3.59 -10.16
C LEU A 147 22.92 4.02 -10.42
N LEU A 148 22.34 4.87 -9.57
CA LEU A 148 21.01 5.44 -9.79
C LEU A 148 20.99 6.32 -11.05
N GLU A 149 22.04 7.11 -11.29
CA GLU A 149 22.20 7.90 -12.53
C GLU A 149 22.24 6.98 -13.75
N GLU A 150 23.04 5.91 -13.73
CA GLU A 150 23.13 4.96 -14.84
C GLU A 150 21.76 4.31 -15.14
N VAL A 151 21.05 3.88 -14.10
CA VAL A 151 19.68 3.34 -14.24
C VAL A 151 18.74 4.40 -14.82
N SER A 152 18.81 5.63 -14.34
CA SER A 152 18.01 6.76 -14.83
C SER A 152 18.24 6.99 -16.32
N GLU A 153 19.50 7.09 -16.75
CA GLU A 153 19.87 7.27 -18.15
C GLU A 153 19.35 6.14 -19.05
N LYS A 154 19.53 4.88 -18.62
CA LYS A 154 19.05 3.70 -19.36
C LYS A 154 17.52 3.70 -19.49
N LEU A 155 16.80 4.05 -18.42
CA LEU A 155 15.34 4.11 -18.45
C LEU A 155 14.82 5.26 -19.31
N VAL A 156 15.46 6.43 -19.26
CA VAL A 156 15.12 7.58 -20.12
C VAL A 156 15.29 7.24 -21.59
N GLN A 157 16.36 6.51 -21.96
CA GLN A 157 16.56 6.02 -23.33
C GLN A 157 15.44 5.06 -23.80
N LEU A 158 14.74 4.42 -22.87
CA LEU A 158 13.60 3.54 -23.10
C LEU A 158 12.25 4.27 -22.98
N ASN A 159 12.26 5.61 -22.92
CA ASN A 159 11.08 6.45 -22.70
C ASN A 159 10.34 6.12 -21.40
N LYS A 160 11.08 5.75 -20.35
CA LYS A 160 10.57 5.50 -19.00
C LYS A 160 11.12 6.56 -18.05
N LYS A 161 10.29 6.97 -17.09
CA LYS A 161 10.70 7.92 -16.04
C LYS A 161 11.05 7.14 -14.77
N VAL A 162 12.09 7.56 -14.08
CA VAL A 162 12.40 7.08 -12.73
C VAL A 162 12.34 8.24 -11.74
N ILE A 163 11.80 7.99 -10.56
CA ILE A 163 11.74 8.94 -9.45
C ILE A 163 12.30 8.24 -8.22
N PHE A 164 13.27 8.87 -7.58
CA PHE A 164 13.83 8.39 -6.32
C PHE A 164 13.20 9.17 -5.17
N LEU A 165 12.71 8.45 -4.18
CA LEU A 165 12.05 9.00 -3.00
C LEU A 165 12.79 8.54 -1.76
N THR A 166 13.23 9.46 -0.91
CA THR A 166 13.66 9.12 0.45
C THR A 166 12.56 9.43 1.45
N THR A 167 12.47 8.62 2.50
CA THR A 167 11.48 8.82 3.57
C THR A 167 12.17 9.02 4.93
N PRO A 168 11.66 9.95 5.76
CA PRO A 168 12.38 10.42 6.94
C PRO A 168 12.51 9.35 8.02
N ASN A 169 13.53 9.50 8.87
CA ASN A 169 13.66 8.72 10.10
C ASN A 169 12.88 9.37 11.26
N LYS A 170 11.99 8.62 11.91
CA LYS A 170 11.21 9.07 13.08
C LYS A 170 12.06 9.63 14.23
N SER A 171 13.23 9.03 14.46
CA SER A 171 14.14 9.41 15.56
C SER A 171 14.64 10.85 15.45
N GLU A 172 14.68 11.42 14.25
CA GLU A 172 15.09 12.80 14.03
C GLU A 172 14.09 13.80 14.59
N TYR A 173 12.81 13.54 14.39
CA TYR A 173 11.71 14.43 14.78
C TYR A 173 11.25 14.26 16.21
N THR A 174 11.74 13.21 16.89
CA THR A 174 11.32 12.85 18.24
C THR A 174 12.52 12.48 19.13
N TYR A 175 13.68 13.09 18.86
CA TYR A 175 14.93 12.76 19.53
C TYR A 175 14.83 12.81 21.05
N GLU A 176 14.13 13.81 21.60
CA GLU A 176 13.92 14.00 23.03
C GLU A 176 13.28 12.80 23.71
N ASP A 177 12.46 12.05 22.97
CA ASP A 177 11.73 10.88 23.45
C ASP A 177 12.54 9.59 23.41
N ILE A 178 13.68 9.57 22.72
CA ILE A 178 14.56 8.40 22.72
C ILE A 178 15.06 8.11 24.15
N PRO A 179 15.03 6.85 24.62
CA PRO A 179 15.53 6.50 25.95
C PRO A 179 17.01 6.85 26.13
N GLU A 180 17.37 7.36 27.32
CA GLU A 180 18.71 7.88 27.61
C GLU A 180 19.83 6.84 27.46
N ASN A 181 19.52 5.56 27.66
CA ASN A 181 20.46 4.47 27.51
C ASN A 181 20.87 4.21 26.05
N PHE A 182 20.21 4.84 25.06
CA PHE A 182 20.65 4.83 23.66
C PHE A 182 21.47 6.08 23.30
N LYS A 183 21.40 7.15 24.11
CA LYS A 183 22.07 8.43 23.83
C LYS A 183 23.51 8.44 24.33
N TYR A 184 24.32 7.55 23.79
CA TYR A 184 25.76 7.48 24.06
C TYR A 184 26.53 7.59 22.75
N GLY A 185 27.75 8.13 22.81
CA GLY A 185 28.59 8.36 21.64
C GLY A 185 28.53 9.79 21.12
N GLU A 186 29.41 10.08 20.15
CA GLU A 186 29.41 11.34 19.41
C GLU A 186 28.58 11.14 18.13
N MET A 187 27.78 12.14 17.78
CA MET A 187 27.10 12.14 16.48
C MET A 187 28.14 12.34 15.38
N GLY A 188 28.08 11.51 14.35
CA GLY A 188 28.87 11.60 13.14
C GLY A 188 27.99 11.89 11.93
N THR A 189 28.52 11.62 10.75
CA THR A 189 27.85 11.78 9.47
C THR A 189 26.89 10.61 9.22
N ARG A 190 25.62 10.89 8.92
CA ARG A 190 24.63 9.87 8.54
C ARG A 190 24.72 9.57 7.05
N ALA A 191 24.30 8.36 6.66
CA ALA A 191 24.24 7.96 5.26
C ALA A 191 23.37 8.89 4.41
N ILE A 192 22.22 9.32 4.95
CA ILE A 192 21.32 10.23 4.24
C ILE A 192 21.98 11.58 3.94
N ASP A 193 22.78 12.11 4.85
CA ASP A 193 23.44 13.41 4.64
C ASP A 193 24.43 13.35 3.47
N VAL A 194 25.18 12.23 3.36
CA VAL A 194 26.08 11.97 2.22
C VAL A 194 25.29 11.75 0.93
N PHE A 195 24.19 11.00 1.00
CA PHE A 195 23.33 10.72 -0.14
C PHE A 195 22.71 12.00 -0.71
N GLU A 196 22.12 12.85 0.13
CA GLU A 196 21.52 14.10 -0.30
C GLU A 196 22.56 15.05 -0.90
N TYR A 197 23.76 15.13 -0.31
CA TYR A 197 24.86 15.90 -0.89
C TYR A 197 25.27 15.38 -2.28
N ALA A 198 25.41 14.06 -2.44
CA ALA A 198 25.78 13.47 -3.73
C ALA A 198 24.67 13.62 -4.79
N VAL A 199 23.39 13.57 -4.39
CA VAL A 199 22.26 13.73 -5.30
C VAL A 199 22.05 15.20 -5.73
N GLU A 200 22.41 16.18 -4.90
CA GLU A 200 22.32 17.62 -5.25
C GLU A 200 23.10 17.98 -6.52
N ASP A 201 24.23 17.31 -6.77
CA ASP A 201 25.08 17.51 -7.95
C ASP A 201 24.71 16.59 -9.14
N SER A 202 23.66 15.79 -9.01
CA SER A 202 23.20 14.81 -10.02
C SER A 202 21.98 15.29 -10.83
N ASP A 203 21.74 14.68 -11.99
CA ASP A 203 20.51 14.86 -12.78
C ASP A 203 19.36 13.92 -12.34
N ILE A 204 19.49 13.29 -11.18
CA ILE A 204 18.49 12.35 -10.66
C ILE A 204 17.18 13.08 -10.33
N ASN A 205 16.07 12.53 -10.81
CA ASN A 205 14.75 13.00 -10.38
C ASN A 205 14.44 12.53 -8.96
N TYR A 206 14.75 13.39 -7.98
CA TYR A 206 14.69 13.09 -6.56
C TYR A 206 13.57 13.85 -5.82
N VAL A 207 12.97 13.21 -4.82
CA VAL A 207 12.07 13.78 -3.82
C VAL A 207 12.61 13.46 -2.43
N SER A 208 13.02 14.49 -1.68
CA SER A 208 13.39 14.35 -0.27
C SER A 208 12.17 14.46 0.63
N GLY A 209 11.73 13.33 1.19
CA GLY A 209 10.67 13.32 2.20
C GLY A 209 11.08 14.08 3.47
N ARG A 210 12.37 14.08 3.80
CA ARG A 210 12.95 14.84 4.93
C ARG A 210 12.74 16.35 4.75
N LYS A 211 13.12 16.88 3.59
CA LYS A 211 12.95 18.31 3.28
C LYS A 211 11.48 18.75 3.38
N ILE A 212 10.57 17.95 2.81
CA ILE A 212 9.14 18.23 2.87
C ILE A 212 8.62 18.17 4.31
N ALA A 213 9.08 17.21 5.11
CA ALA A 213 8.74 17.12 6.52
C ALA A 213 9.25 18.33 7.31
N ASP A 214 10.49 18.75 7.10
CA ASP A 214 11.06 19.93 7.75
C ASP A 214 10.32 21.23 7.45
N GLU A 215 9.83 21.40 6.21
CA GLU A 215 9.02 22.55 5.80
C GLU A 215 7.63 22.58 6.48
N ASN A 216 7.16 21.44 7.02
CA ASN A 216 5.80 21.28 7.55
C ASN A 216 5.72 20.97 9.05
N LYS A 217 6.85 20.80 9.76
CA LYS A 217 6.89 20.34 11.16
C LYS A 217 6.21 21.25 12.19
N GLU A 218 5.99 22.53 11.84
CA GLU A 218 5.28 23.47 12.71
C GLU A 218 3.75 23.41 12.54
N ASN A 219 3.25 22.74 11.50
CA ASN A 219 1.82 22.69 11.18
C ASN A 219 1.11 21.52 11.88
N PHE A 220 1.77 20.37 11.96
CA PHE A 220 1.28 19.12 12.56
C PHE A 220 2.46 18.19 12.84
N PRO A 221 2.29 17.14 13.68
CA PRO A 221 3.36 16.18 13.96
C PRO A 221 3.83 15.50 12.67
N ILE A 222 5.15 15.38 12.48
CA ILE A 222 5.73 14.60 11.37
C ILE A 222 5.57 13.10 11.61
N PHE A 223 5.65 12.69 12.88
CA PHE A 223 5.38 11.32 13.32
C PHE A 223 4.50 11.39 14.58
N TYR A 224 3.53 10.49 14.67
CA TYR A 224 2.77 10.29 15.90
C TYR A 224 3.53 9.37 16.86
N HIS A 225 3.27 9.50 18.15
CA HIS A 225 3.85 8.60 19.15
C HIS A 225 3.42 7.16 18.93
N SER A 226 2.20 6.96 18.43
CA SER A 226 1.58 5.66 18.20
C SER A 226 1.98 4.91 16.93
N GLY A 227 2.61 5.57 15.96
CA GLY A 227 2.92 4.98 14.66
C GLY A 227 4.42 4.98 14.36
N VAL A 228 4.89 4.08 13.50
CA VAL A 228 6.28 4.12 13.00
C VAL A 228 6.43 4.87 11.68
N HIS A 229 5.32 5.03 10.96
CA HIS A 229 5.26 5.82 9.73
C HIS A 229 5.09 7.31 10.03
N TRP A 230 5.45 8.14 9.05
CA TRP A 230 5.12 9.56 9.06
C TRP A 230 3.61 9.77 9.20
N SER A 231 3.21 10.96 9.62
CA SER A 231 1.80 11.31 9.73
C SER A 231 1.13 11.35 8.36
N ARG A 232 -0.16 11.02 8.33
CA ARG A 232 -0.96 11.06 7.08
C ARG A 232 -0.81 12.35 6.26
N PRO A 233 -0.75 13.56 6.83
CA PRO A 233 -0.58 14.77 6.02
C PRO A 233 0.78 14.87 5.32
N ILE A 234 1.87 14.48 5.99
CA ILE A 234 3.20 14.43 5.36
C ILE A 234 3.21 13.43 4.22
N GLU A 235 2.66 12.24 4.46
CA GLU A 235 2.50 11.23 3.42
C GLU A 235 1.74 11.78 2.20
N GLN A 236 0.62 12.47 2.42
CA GLN A 236 -0.20 13.04 1.36
C GLN A 236 0.55 14.10 0.55
N ILE A 237 1.28 15.00 1.23
CA ILE A 237 2.08 16.03 0.57
C ILE A 237 3.19 15.39 -0.28
N VAL A 238 3.95 14.46 0.29
CA VAL A 238 5.04 13.77 -0.42
C VAL A 238 4.51 12.99 -1.62
N CYS A 239 3.40 12.25 -1.46
CA CYS A 239 2.79 11.51 -2.56
C CYS A 239 2.29 12.46 -3.67
N SER A 240 1.70 13.60 -3.32
CA SER A 240 1.28 14.62 -4.30
C SER A 240 2.49 15.17 -5.08
N GLU A 241 3.61 15.45 -4.41
CA GLU A 241 4.85 15.90 -5.08
C GLU A 241 5.46 14.83 -5.99
N VAL A 242 5.44 13.55 -5.60
CA VAL A 242 5.85 12.45 -6.47
C VAL A 242 4.95 12.33 -7.69
N ILE A 243 3.62 12.40 -7.50
CA ILE A 243 2.65 12.31 -8.60
C ILE A 243 2.85 13.46 -9.60
N LYS A 244 3.07 14.70 -9.14
CA LYS A 244 3.34 15.86 -10.01
C LYS A 244 4.59 15.66 -10.89
N LYS A 245 5.52 14.78 -10.51
CA LYS A 245 6.72 14.45 -11.29
C LYS A 245 6.47 13.37 -12.35
N PHE A 246 5.27 12.80 -12.47
CA PHE A 246 4.96 11.81 -13.51
C PHE A 246 4.94 12.41 -14.92
N GLY A 247 4.61 13.69 -15.07
CA GLY A 247 4.60 14.39 -16.36
C GLY A 247 4.12 15.84 -16.25
N GLU A 248 4.23 16.61 -17.33
CA GLU A 248 3.81 18.03 -17.32
C GLU A 248 2.28 18.20 -17.28
N ASN A 249 1.54 17.25 -17.88
CA ASN A 249 0.08 17.22 -17.90
C ASN A 249 -0.39 15.82 -17.48
N ASN A 250 -0.43 15.54 -16.18
CA ASN A 250 -0.90 14.26 -15.65
C ASN A 250 -2.11 14.44 -14.73
N LYS A 251 -2.78 13.33 -14.41
CA LYS A 251 -3.74 13.28 -13.31
C LYS A 251 -3.01 13.52 -11.99
N TYR A 252 -3.56 14.34 -11.12
CA TYR A 252 -2.97 14.62 -9.81
C TYR A 252 -4.02 14.72 -8.71
N VAL A 253 -3.56 14.62 -7.46
CA VAL A 253 -4.40 14.80 -6.28
C VAL A 253 -4.21 16.22 -5.76
N GLU A 254 -5.31 16.97 -5.70
CA GLU A 254 -5.40 18.24 -4.98
C GLU A 254 -5.64 17.95 -3.50
N LEU A 255 -4.81 18.56 -2.65
CA LEU A 255 -4.97 18.54 -1.20
C LEU A 255 -5.79 19.76 -0.79
N GLY A 256 -6.98 19.51 -0.25
CA GLY A 256 -7.94 20.51 0.20
C GLY A 256 -7.73 20.92 1.65
N ASP A 257 -8.81 21.00 2.41
CA ASP A 257 -8.77 21.40 3.82
C ASP A 257 -8.11 20.32 4.69
N LEU A 258 -7.35 20.78 5.69
CA LEU A 258 -6.80 19.91 6.73
C LEU A 258 -7.87 19.62 7.78
N ARG A 259 -8.16 18.35 8.02
CA ARG A 259 -9.11 17.88 9.02
C ARG A 259 -8.40 17.37 10.26
N GLU A 260 -8.98 17.65 11.42
CA GLU A 260 -8.52 17.14 12.72
C GLU A 260 -9.44 16.02 13.21
N SER A 261 -8.85 15.04 13.90
CA SER A 261 -9.59 13.91 14.46
C SER A 261 -8.93 13.40 15.74
N SER A 262 -9.75 12.96 16.70
CA SER A 262 -9.30 12.19 17.87
C SER A 262 -9.18 10.69 17.59
N VAL A 263 -9.51 10.27 16.37
CA VAL A 263 -9.41 8.89 15.87
C VAL A 263 -8.29 8.88 14.82
N PRO A 264 -7.34 7.94 14.90
CA PRO A 264 -6.22 7.87 13.96
C PRO A 264 -6.68 7.62 12.54
N TYR A 265 -5.93 8.18 11.58
CA TYR A 265 -6.12 7.87 10.17
C TYR A 265 -5.21 6.71 9.79
N TRP A 266 -5.81 5.62 9.30
CA TRP A 266 -5.11 4.49 8.69
C TRP A 266 -3.92 3.97 9.52
N ARG A 267 -2.68 4.33 9.17
CA ARG A 267 -1.44 3.83 9.79
C ARG A 267 -0.85 4.70 10.89
N ASP A 268 -1.53 5.78 11.27
CA ASP A 268 -1.07 6.67 12.36
C ASP A 268 -0.89 5.93 13.72
N THR A 269 -1.47 4.75 13.87
CA THR A 269 -1.41 3.90 15.09
C THR A 269 -0.97 2.46 14.82
N ASP A 270 -0.34 2.20 13.66
CA ASP A 270 -0.04 0.85 13.19
C ASP A 270 0.66 -0.04 14.22
N VAL A 271 1.76 0.42 14.82
CA VAL A 271 2.48 -0.34 15.84
C VAL A 271 1.78 -0.32 17.19
N TRP A 272 1.08 0.76 17.54
CA TRP A 272 0.32 0.84 18.79
C TRP A 272 -0.76 -0.24 18.86
N ASN A 273 -1.48 -0.44 17.76
CA ASN A 273 -2.51 -1.47 17.65
C ASN A 273 -1.88 -2.86 17.78
N LEU A 274 -0.74 -3.10 17.13
CA LEU A 274 0.04 -4.34 17.25
C LEU A 274 0.62 -4.60 18.65
N LEU A 275 0.77 -3.57 19.50
CA LEU A 275 1.13 -3.77 20.90
C LEU A 275 0.08 -4.58 21.65
N ASN A 276 -1.16 -4.62 21.15
CA ASN A 276 -2.28 -5.31 21.78
C ASN A 276 -2.38 -4.91 23.26
N ILE A 277 -2.45 -3.62 23.59
CA ILE A 277 -2.58 -3.12 24.97
C ILE A 277 -4.00 -2.61 25.23
N TRP A 278 -4.38 -2.44 26.50
CA TRP A 278 -5.71 -1.92 26.84
C TRP A 278 -5.83 -0.41 26.62
N GLU A 279 -4.72 0.30 26.82
CA GLU A 279 -4.63 1.73 26.61
C GLU A 279 -4.72 2.10 25.11
N ARG A 280 -5.47 3.16 24.80
CA ARG A 280 -5.53 3.74 23.46
C ARG A 280 -4.54 4.90 23.37
N SER A 281 -4.04 5.18 22.16
CA SER A 281 -3.34 6.44 21.95
C SER A 281 -4.30 7.62 22.12
N HIS A 282 -3.77 8.74 22.61
CA HIS A 282 -4.49 9.97 22.90
C HIS A 282 -3.77 11.14 22.23
N GLU A 283 -3.83 11.17 20.90
CA GLU A 283 -3.23 12.20 20.06
C GLU A 283 -4.32 12.86 19.21
N THR A 284 -4.02 14.07 18.71
CA THR A 284 -4.81 14.71 17.64
C THR A 284 -4.18 14.34 16.32
N TYR A 285 -4.97 13.69 15.47
CA TYR A 285 -4.57 13.23 14.14
C TYR A 285 -5.09 14.18 13.07
N TYR A 286 -4.38 14.24 11.95
CA TYR A 286 -4.64 15.16 10.86
C TYR A 286 -4.67 14.42 9.52
N GLN A 287 -5.49 14.89 8.59
CA GLN A 287 -5.52 14.40 7.20
C GLN A 287 -6.03 15.52 6.27
N TYR A 288 -5.44 15.66 5.09
CA TYR A 288 -6.00 16.51 4.03
C TYR A 288 -7.15 15.82 3.31
N ASP A 289 -8.16 16.60 2.92
CA ASP A 289 -9.10 16.15 1.89
C ASP A 289 -8.41 15.95 0.55
N GLU A 290 -8.65 14.82 -0.09
CA GLU A 290 -8.10 14.49 -1.41
C GLU A 290 -9.19 14.65 -2.47
N THR A 291 -8.88 15.40 -3.53
CA THR A 291 -9.72 15.47 -4.73
C THR A 291 -8.88 15.15 -5.95
N LEU A 292 -9.38 14.23 -6.79
CA LEU A 292 -8.77 13.94 -8.07
C LEU A 292 -8.99 15.11 -9.05
N ALA A 293 -7.91 15.68 -9.55
CA ALA A 293 -7.92 16.63 -10.65
C ALA A 293 -7.53 15.91 -11.95
N ILE A 294 -8.44 15.96 -12.93
CA ILE A 294 -8.24 15.38 -14.27
C ILE A 294 -8.19 16.52 -15.29
N PRO A 295 -7.03 16.80 -15.90
CA PRO A 295 -6.95 17.76 -17.00
C PRO A 295 -7.81 17.36 -18.21
N GLU A 296 -8.14 18.30 -19.09
CA GLU A 296 -8.82 18.00 -20.37
C GLU A 296 -7.97 17.13 -21.31
N GLN A 297 -6.64 17.20 -21.15
CA GLN A 297 -5.67 16.34 -21.83
C GLN A 297 -4.55 15.96 -20.86
N TYR A 298 -4.20 14.67 -20.79
CA TYR A 298 -3.11 14.18 -19.96
C TYR A 298 -2.39 12.97 -20.56
N GLU A 299 -1.22 12.66 -20.00
CA GLU A 299 -0.51 11.39 -20.23
C GLU A 299 -0.90 10.38 -19.14
N ASN A 300 -1.40 9.22 -19.55
CA ASN A 300 -1.52 8.10 -18.62
C ASN A 300 -0.14 7.57 -18.26
N CYS A 301 0.02 7.13 -17.02
CA CYS A 301 1.25 6.52 -16.56
C CYS A 301 0.92 5.25 -15.80
N ARG A 302 1.43 4.11 -16.26
CA ARG A 302 1.47 2.86 -15.49
C ARG A 302 2.68 2.91 -14.56
N VAL A 303 2.48 2.62 -13.29
CA VAL A 303 3.46 2.90 -12.24
C VAL A 303 3.96 1.60 -11.62
N LEU A 304 5.27 1.43 -11.56
CA LEU A 304 5.94 0.44 -10.72
C LEU A 304 6.54 1.16 -9.52
N ILE A 305 6.20 0.72 -8.32
CA ILE A 305 6.77 1.22 -7.07
C ILE A 305 7.64 0.11 -6.50
N GLN A 306 8.90 0.37 -6.21
CA GLN A 306 9.73 -0.47 -5.37
C GLN A 306 10.01 0.30 -4.09
N GLY A 307 9.75 -0.32 -2.94
CA GLY A 307 9.96 0.36 -1.67
C GLY A 307 9.55 -0.46 -0.47
N GLY A 308 9.70 0.13 0.71
CA GLY A 308 9.22 -0.43 1.95
C GLY A 308 7.79 0.00 2.26
N SER A 309 7.40 -0.18 3.52
CA SER A 309 6.07 0.17 3.99
C SER A 309 5.73 1.66 3.81
N PHE A 310 6.69 2.59 3.76
CA PHE A 310 6.40 4.00 3.48
C PHE A 310 5.81 4.23 2.08
N ALA A 311 6.19 3.42 1.10
CA ALA A 311 5.70 3.51 -0.27
C ALA A 311 4.22 3.10 -0.44
N GLU A 312 3.63 2.39 0.54
CA GLU A 312 2.20 2.04 0.54
C GLU A 312 1.28 3.27 0.51
N GLY A 313 1.72 4.40 1.07
CA GLY A 313 0.98 5.65 0.99
C GLY A 313 0.76 6.11 -0.45
N LEU A 314 1.81 6.07 -1.25
CA LEU A 314 1.78 6.42 -2.68
C LEU A 314 0.94 5.41 -3.46
N ARG A 315 1.17 4.10 -3.23
CA ARG A 315 0.39 3.02 -3.86
C ARG A 315 -1.11 3.23 -3.63
N ASN A 316 -1.53 3.42 -2.38
CA ASN A 316 -2.93 3.62 -2.05
C ASN A 316 -3.48 4.93 -2.61
N MET A 317 -2.71 6.03 -2.62
CA MET A 317 -3.14 7.28 -3.24
C MET A 317 -3.40 7.11 -4.74
N LEU A 318 -2.51 6.40 -5.46
CA LEU A 318 -2.67 6.13 -6.89
C LEU A 318 -3.91 5.28 -7.19
N ILE A 319 -4.14 4.23 -6.41
CA ILE A 319 -5.25 3.29 -6.59
C ILE A 319 -6.59 3.96 -6.22
N ASN A 320 -6.68 4.55 -5.03
CA ASN A 320 -7.93 5.12 -4.50
C ASN A 320 -8.40 6.35 -5.30
N ASN A 321 -7.45 7.12 -5.84
CA ASN A 321 -7.76 8.27 -6.69
C ASN A 321 -7.70 7.94 -8.19
N HIS A 322 -7.50 6.67 -8.59
CA HIS A 322 -7.49 6.27 -10.00
C HIS A 322 -6.51 7.06 -10.89
N ILE A 323 -5.38 7.49 -10.30
CA ILE A 323 -4.35 8.28 -10.98
C ILE A 323 -3.67 7.46 -12.06
N SER A 324 -3.52 6.16 -11.83
CA SER A 324 -2.85 5.26 -12.76
C SER A 324 -3.76 4.08 -13.13
N PRO A 325 -3.80 3.66 -14.40
CA PRO A 325 -4.53 2.46 -14.80
C PRO A 325 -3.90 1.17 -14.28
N SER A 326 -2.61 1.18 -13.93
CA SER A 326 -1.89 0.01 -13.39
C SER A 326 -0.86 0.45 -12.36
N VAL A 327 -0.99 -0.08 -11.15
CA VAL A 327 -0.04 0.14 -10.06
C VAL A 327 0.52 -1.21 -9.64
N GLN A 328 1.82 -1.40 -9.85
CA GLN A 328 2.57 -2.58 -9.42
C GLN A 328 3.44 -2.17 -8.23
N TYR A 329 3.51 -3.01 -7.21
CA TYR A 329 4.28 -2.69 -6.01
C TYR A 329 5.17 -3.86 -5.58
N ILE A 330 6.48 -3.62 -5.58
CA ILE A 330 7.48 -4.52 -5.06
C ILE A 330 7.78 -4.10 -3.62
N ASN A 331 7.34 -4.93 -2.68
CA ASN A 331 7.54 -4.71 -1.24
C ASN A 331 8.90 -5.28 -0.81
N TYR A 332 9.85 -4.39 -0.54
CA TYR A 332 11.27 -4.71 -0.31
C TYR A 332 11.80 -5.62 -1.43
N ASP A 333 12.43 -6.74 -1.08
CA ASP A 333 12.83 -7.85 -1.93
C ASP A 333 12.02 -9.12 -1.60
N ASN A 334 10.84 -8.94 -0.98
CA ASN A 334 10.01 -10.04 -0.48
C ASN A 334 8.97 -10.49 -1.52
N ALA A 335 8.21 -9.56 -2.09
CA ALA A 335 7.05 -9.89 -2.92
C ALA A 335 6.64 -8.77 -3.88
N LEU A 336 6.08 -9.16 -5.02
CA LEU A 336 5.25 -8.32 -5.88
C LEU A 336 3.80 -8.40 -5.39
N ILE A 337 3.20 -7.25 -5.13
CA ILE A 337 1.85 -7.05 -4.61
C ILE A 337 1.00 -6.38 -5.70
N ASN A 338 -0.18 -6.94 -5.95
CA ASN A 338 -1.11 -6.41 -6.93
C ASN A 338 -1.98 -5.26 -6.37
N ALA A 339 -2.85 -4.67 -7.20
CA ALA A 339 -3.70 -3.55 -6.79
C ALA A 339 -4.67 -3.90 -5.62
N ASP A 340 -5.07 -5.16 -5.48
CA ASP A 340 -5.94 -5.63 -4.41
C ASP A 340 -5.19 -5.88 -3.08
N GLY A 341 -3.86 -5.72 -3.07
CA GLY A 341 -3.02 -5.96 -1.89
C GLY A 341 -2.62 -7.43 -1.71
N ASN A 342 -2.91 -8.29 -2.70
CA ASN A 342 -2.52 -9.69 -2.67
C ASN A 342 -1.11 -9.89 -3.24
N VAL A 343 -0.37 -10.85 -2.68
CA VAL A 343 0.92 -11.27 -3.22
C VAL A 343 0.70 -11.99 -4.56
N GLU A 344 1.19 -11.41 -5.64
CA GLU A 344 1.19 -11.99 -6.98
C GLU A 344 2.40 -12.90 -7.18
N THR A 345 3.58 -12.46 -6.73
CA THR A 345 4.83 -13.22 -6.81
C THR A 345 5.61 -13.09 -5.52
N TYR A 346 6.06 -14.20 -4.96
CA TYR A 346 7.06 -14.19 -3.89
C TYR A 346 8.46 -14.11 -4.49
N ILE A 347 9.20 -13.05 -4.16
CA ILE A 347 10.59 -12.82 -4.60
C ILE A 347 11.56 -13.54 -3.66
N ASN A 348 11.29 -13.52 -2.35
CA ASN A 348 12.08 -14.19 -1.30
C ASN A 348 13.60 -13.89 -1.39
N HIS A 349 13.96 -12.61 -1.53
CA HIS A 349 15.35 -12.14 -1.64
C HIS A 349 16.11 -12.63 -2.91
N ASP A 350 15.42 -13.19 -3.90
CA ASP A 350 16.00 -13.58 -5.19
C ASP A 350 15.25 -12.93 -6.35
N TRP A 351 15.85 -11.88 -6.91
CA TRP A 351 15.30 -11.10 -8.02
C TRP A 351 15.04 -11.93 -9.29
N ASN A 352 15.65 -13.10 -9.45
CA ASN A 352 15.35 -13.96 -10.60
C ASN A 352 13.93 -14.56 -10.56
N ASN A 353 13.28 -14.52 -9.40
CA ASN A 353 11.87 -14.90 -9.27
C ASN A 353 10.92 -13.83 -9.84
N LEU A 354 11.41 -12.61 -10.07
CA LEU A 354 10.63 -11.50 -10.61
C LEU A 354 10.61 -11.55 -12.14
N ALA A 355 9.42 -11.53 -12.75
CA ALA A 355 9.26 -11.39 -14.19
C ALA A 355 9.49 -9.94 -14.66
N LEU A 356 10.70 -9.40 -14.45
CA LEU A 356 11.01 -7.98 -14.64
C LEU A 356 10.76 -7.48 -16.07
N GLN A 357 11.00 -8.31 -17.10
CA GLN A 357 10.65 -8.01 -18.50
C GLN A 357 9.19 -7.56 -18.62
N LYS A 358 8.26 -8.38 -18.10
CA LYS A 358 6.82 -8.12 -18.18
C LYS A 358 6.43 -6.87 -17.39
N LEU A 359 7.06 -6.64 -16.24
CA LEU A 359 6.81 -5.45 -15.43
C LEU A 359 7.25 -4.18 -16.18
N LEU A 360 8.48 -4.16 -16.71
CA LEU A 360 9.00 -3.01 -17.44
C LEU A 360 8.23 -2.74 -18.74
N ASP A 361 7.81 -3.78 -19.47
CA ASP A 361 6.96 -3.64 -20.66
C ASP A 361 5.60 -2.96 -20.34
N ASN A 362 5.14 -3.07 -19.09
CA ASN A 362 3.88 -2.50 -18.61
C ASN A 362 4.05 -1.32 -17.66
N THR A 363 5.22 -0.66 -17.69
CA THR A 363 5.55 0.46 -16.79
C THR A 363 6.06 1.65 -17.58
N ASP A 364 5.54 2.82 -17.24
CA ASP A 364 5.97 4.12 -17.80
C ASP A 364 6.75 4.94 -16.77
N VAL A 365 6.38 4.81 -15.49
CA VAL A 365 7.03 5.49 -14.35
C VAL A 365 7.44 4.49 -13.30
N ILE A 366 8.69 4.57 -12.86
CA ILE A 366 9.26 3.74 -11.79
C ILE A 366 9.55 4.64 -10.60
N VAL A 367 9.02 4.31 -9.42
CA VAL A 367 9.33 5.01 -8.18
C VAL A 367 10.14 4.07 -7.29
N ILE A 368 11.33 4.51 -6.87
CA ILE A 368 12.21 3.77 -5.97
C ILE A 368 12.24 4.51 -4.65
N GLU A 369 11.60 3.93 -3.63
CA GLU A 369 11.53 4.48 -2.28
C GLU A 369 12.55 3.83 -1.36
N MET A 370 13.16 4.65 -0.52
CA MET A 370 14.13 4.23 0.48
C MET A 370 13.99 5.05 1.77
N ASN A 371 13.71 4.40 2.89
CA ASN A 371 13.78 5.06 4.18
C ASN A 371 15.23 5.40 4.54
N GLU A 372 15.44 6.55 5.18
CA GLU A 372 16.73 7.00 5.70
C GLU A 372 17.49 5.92 6.47
N ASN A 373 16.77 5.13 7.27
CA ASN A 373 17.35 4.07 8.09
C ASN A 373 17.98 2.93 7.27
N ARG A 374 17.67 2.88 5.97
CA ARG A 374 18.18 1.89 5.03
C ARG A 374 19.25 2.44 4.11
N VAL A 375 19.38 3.75 3.91
CA VAL A 375 20.33 4.35 2.94
C VAL A 375 21.74 3.78 3.07
N GLY A 376 22.27 3.74 4.30
CA GLY A 376 23.60 3.18 4.56
C GLY A 376 23.70 1.65 4.34
N ALA A 377 22.57 0.95 4.48
CA ALA A 377 22.45 -0.48 4.28
C ALA A 377 22.10 -0.87 2.83
N TYR A 378 21.72 0.07 1.95
CA TYR A 378 21.27 -0.23 0.59
C TYR A 378 22.42 -0.70 -0.32
N ALA A 379 23.66 -0.35 0.00
CA ALA A 379 24.84 -1.02 -0.57
C ALA A 379 24.90 -2.54 -0.28
N TYR A 380 24.03 -3.07 0.59
CA TYR A 380 24.13 -4.44 1.11
C TYR A 380 22.83 -5.27 1.12
N TYR A 381 21.62 -4.69 1.13
CA TYR A 381 20.41 -5.47 1.52
C TYR A 381 19.32 -5.69 0.46
N ASN A 382 19.04 -4.77 -0.46
CA ASN A 382 17.93 -5.00 -1.40
C ASN A 382 18.39 -5.35 -2.82
N GLY A 383 19.54 -4.86 -3.31
CA GLY A 383 20.10 -5.26 -4.62
C GLY A 383 19.24 -4.96 -5.86
N PHE A 384 18.10 -4.28 -5.70
CA PHE A 384 17.15 -4.04 -6.79
C PHE A 384 17.74 -3.15 -7.88
N VAL A 385 18.43 -2.08 -7.49
CA VAL A 385 19.01 -1.11 -8.42
C VAL A 385 20.13 -1.77 -9.23
N GLU A 386 20.98 -2.56 -8.60
CA GLU A 386 22.04 -3.34 -9.24
C GLU A 386 21.46 -4.37 -10.21
N TYR A 387 20.42 -5.09 -9.77
CA TYR A 387 19.72 -6.06 -10.61
C TYR A 387 19.06 -5.38 -11.81
N LEU A 388 18.36 -4.27 -11.60
CA LEU A 388 17.72 -3.48 -12.64
C LEU A 388 18.76 -2.94 -13.63
N ASN A 389 19.88 -2.38 -13.14
CA ASN A 389 20.94 -1.87 -13.99
C ASN A 389 21.50 -2.96 -14.92
N THR A 390 21.79 -4.14 -14.35
CA THR A 390 22.28 -5.30 -15.09
C THR A 390 21.24 -5.82 -16.10
N PHE A 391 19.97 -5.86 -15.69
CA PHE A 391 18.89 -6.33 -16.55
C PHE A 391 18.71 -5.41 -17.77
N LEU A 392 18.81 -4.10 -17.57
CA LEU A 392 18.64 -3.08 -18.60
C LEU A 392 19.70 -3.16 -19.72
N ASP A 393 20.88 -3.73 -19.48
CA ASP A 393 21.91 -3.95 -20.52
C ASP A 393 21.46 -4.86 -21.66
N SER A 394 20.46 -5.71 -21.40
CA SER A 394 19.93 -6.68 -22.36
C SER A 394 18.42 -6.55 -22.61
N TYR A 395 17.78 -5.60 -21.93
CA TYR A 395 16.34 -5.39 -22.03
C TYR A 395 15.98 -4.84 -23.41
N ILE A 396 14.98 -5.48 -24.03
CA ILE A 396 14.36 -5.01 -25.27
C ILE A 396 12.86 -4.98 -25.00
N PRO A 397 12.19 -3.81 -25.14
CA PRO A 397 10.74 -3.74 -24.97
C PRO A 397 10.01 -4.70 -25.90
N ILE A 398 9.06 -5.47 -25.34
CA ILE A 398 8.22 -6.39 -26.12
C ILE A 398 6.81 -5.79 -26.21
N SER A 399 6.35 -5.53 -27.43
CA SER A 399 4.95 -5.14 -27.65
C SER A 399 4.04 -6.33 -27.35
N GLN A 400 3.05 -6.14 -26.49
CA GLN A 400 2.02 -7.16 -26.27
C GLN A 400 0.94 -7.07 -27.35
N GLU A 401 0.48 -8.21 -27.86
CA GLU A 401 -0.69 -8.25 -28.76
C GLU A 401 -1.91 -7.69 -28.03
N GLY A 402 -2.50 -6.59 -28.50
CA GLY A 402 -3.67 -5.99 -27.87
C GLY A 402 -4.98 -6.74 -28.06
N LEU A 403 -5.95 -6.37 -27.25
CA LEU A 403 -7.34 -6.78 -27.45
C LEU A 403 -7.90 -6.02 -28.64
N ALA A 404 -8.42 -6.71 -29.66
CA ALA A 404 -9.01 -6.02 -30.81
C ALA A 404 -10.32 -5.31 -30.41
N ASN A 405 -11.21 -6.04 -29.76
CA ASN A 405 -12.47 -5.55 -29.20
C ASN A 405 -12.76 -6.26 -27.89
N LEU A 406 -13.67 -5.71 -27.10
CA LEU A 406 -14.15 -6.28 -25.86
C LEU A 406 -15.66 -6.53 -25.99
N ASP A 407 -16.04 -7.73 -26.44
CA ASP A 407 -17.41 -8.24 -26.34
C ASP A 407 -17.51 -9.07 -25.06
N PHE A 408 -18.29 -8.60 -24.09
CA PHE A 408 -18.40 -9.22 -22.76
C PHE A 408 -19.22 -10.53 -22.77
N LYS A 409 -19.41 -11.13 -23.94
CA LYS A 409 -19.91 -12.50 -24.14
C LYS A 409 -18.81 -13.56 -24.17
N ASP A 410 -17.55 -13.17 -24.38
CA ASP A 410 -16.39 -14.07 -24.47
C ASP A 410 -15.51 -14.01 -23.21
N ASP A 411 -14.63 -15.00 -23.02
CA ASP A 411 -13.68 -15.04 -21.89
C ASP A 411 -12.54 -14.02 -22.10
N TYR A 412 -12.55 -12.94 -21.31
CA TYR A 412 -11.56 -11.85 -21.37
C TYR A 412 -10.52 -11.89 -20.24
N TYR A 413 -10.51 -12.95 -19.41
CA TYR A 413 -9.68 -13.01 -18.19
C TYR A 413 -8.17 -13.06 -18.44
N SER A 414 -7.73 -13.48 -19.61
CA SER A 414 -6.29 -13.57 -19.93
C SER A 414 -5.60 -12.20 -20.05
N ASN A 415 -6.34 -11.08 -20.01
CA ASN A 415 -5.84 -9.73 -20.30
C ASN A 415 -5.97 -8.73 -19.12
N GLN A 416 -5.86 -9.18 -17.86
CA GLN A 416 -6.05 -8.32 -16.68
C GLN A 416 -5.21 -7.03 -16.66
N TYR A 417 -4.02 -7.00 -17.25
CA TYR A 417 -3.18 -5.78 -17.31
C TYR A 417 -3.72 -4.68 -18.24
N LYS A 418 -4.72 -4.99 -19.06
CA LYS A 418 -5.35 -4.07 -20.04
C LYS A 418 -6.70 -3.55 -19.58
N LEU A 419 -7.19 -4.02 -18.44
CA LEU A 419 -8.50 -3.72 -17.90
C LEU A 419 -8.35 -3.30 -16.44
N CYS A 420 -8.84 -2.12 -16.07
CA CYS A 420 -8.91 -1.69 -14.68
C CYS A 420 -10.33 -1.26 -14.33
N GLY A 421 -10.76 -1.55 -13.10
CA GLY A 421 -12.09 -1.18 -12.62
C GLY A 421 -13.24 -1.96 -13.27
N ILE A 422 -12.96 -3.12 -13.89
CA ILE A 422 -13.96 -4.02 -14.46
C ILE A 422 -14.06 -5.27 -13.59
N TYR A 423 -15.25 -5.55 -13.09
CA TYR A 423 -15.49 -6.68 -12.24
C TYR A 423 -15.65 -7.98 -13.05
N PRO A 424 -15.34 -9.13 -12.40
CA PRO A 424 -15.64 -10.46 -12.89
C PRO A 424 -17.04 -10.63 -13.50
N TYR A 425 -17.06 -11.35 -14.60
CA TYR A 425 -18.18 -11.81 -15.42
C TYR A 425 -19.48 -12.17 -14.67
N GLU A 426 -20.62 -11.63 -15.14
CA GLU A 426 -21.95 -12.09 -14.74
C GLU A 426 -22.79 -12.48 -15.97
N ASN A 427 -23.21 -13.74 -16.06
CA ASN A 427 -24.25 -14.23 -16.98
C ASN A 427 -24.02 -14.01 -18.49
N SER A 428 -22.78 -13.92 -18.98
CA SER A 428 -22.45 -13.97 -20.42
C SER A 428 -23.04 -12.86 -21.29
N THR A 429 -23.31 -11.68 -20.72
CA THR A 429 -23.92 -10.57 -21.48
C THR A 429 -23.31 -9.20 -21.20
N TYR A 430 -22.73 -9.00 -20.02
CA TYR A 430 -22.12 -7.74 -19.62
C TYR A 430 -21.05 -7.96 -18.53
N ALA A 431 -20.23 -6.94 -18.29
CA ALA A 431 -19.43 -6.81 -17.08
C ALA A 431 -19.83 -5.55 -16.32
N TRP A 432 -19.84 -5.63 -14.99
CA TRP A 432 -19.95 -4.43 -14.16
C TRP A 432 -18.62 -3.69 -14.13
N SER A 433 -18.67 -2.37 -14.08
CA SER A 433 -17.50 -1.54 -13.80
C SER A 433 -17.65 -0.75 -12.50
N GLY A 434 -16.53 -0.23 -11.99
CA GLY A 434 -16.48 0.71 -10.87
C GLY A 434 -16.60 2.17 -11.32
N LYS A 435 -16.33 3.12 -10.40
CA LYS A 435 -16.34 4.56 -10.73
C LYS A 435 -15.33 4.93 -11.79
N TYR A 436 -14.18 4.27 -11.80
CA TYR A 436 -13.18 4.37 -12.83
C TYR A 436 -13.15 3.07 -13.63
N THR A 437 -13.01 3.21 -14.94
CA THR A 437 -12.78 2.09 -15.85
C THR A 437 -11.68 2.47 -16.82
N TYR A 438 -10.74 1.55 -17.04
CA TYR A 438 -9.72 1.65 -18.08
C TYR A 438 -9.77 0.41 -18.96
N ILE A 439 -9.69 0.61 -20.28
CA ILE A 439 -9.63 -0.44 -21.29
C ILE A 439 -8.57 -0.09 -22.31
N GLN A 440 -7.65 -1.01 -22.57
CA GLN A 440 -6.67 -0.89 -23.65
C GLN A 440 -7.02 -1.84 -24.81
N LEU A 441 -7.25 -1.27 -26.00
CA LEU A 441 -7.48 -2.02 -27.24
C LEU A 441 -6.38 -1.74 -28.26
N THR A 442 -6.07 -2.71 -29.12
CA THR A 442 -5.23 -2.51 -30.31
C THR A 442 -6.04 -2.93 -31.52
N ASN A 443 -6.57 -1.94 -32.26
CA ASN A 443 -7.46 -2.22 -33.38
C ASN A 443 -7.43 -1.14 -34.47
N PRO A 444 -6.90 -1.46 -35.66
CA PRO A 444 -6.87 -0.54 -36.79
C PRO A 444 -8.24 -0.05 -37.24
N LEU A 445 -9.29 -0.85 -37.03
CA LEU A 445 -10.62 -0.57 -37.54
C LEU A 445 -11.32 0.53 -36.75
N ILE A 446 -10.93 0.76 -35.49
CA ILE A 446 -11.46 1.86 -34.67
C ILE A 446 -11.16 3.21 -35.32
N ALA A 447 -9.93 3.43 -35.81
CA ALA A 447 -9.58 4.64 -36.56
C ALA A 447 -10.43 4.84 -37.82
N GLN A 448 -10.86 3.74 -38.46
CA GLN A 448 -11.52 3.78 -39.76
C GLN A 448 -13.04 3.90 -39.63
N LYS A 449 -13.62 3.26 -38.62
CA LYS A 449 -15.07 3.10 -38.43
C LYS A 449 -15.63 3.96 -37.29
N GLY A 450 -14.79 4.40 -36.35
CA GLY A 450 -15.24 4.95 -35.08
C GLY A 450 -15.12 3.93 -33.94
N LEU A 451 -15.34 4.42 -32.71
CA LEU A 451 -15.40 3.63 -31.48
C LEU A 451 -16.86 3.57 -30.99
N GLU A 452 -17.32 2.39 -30.60
CA GLU A 452 -18.61 2.15 -29.95
C GLU A 452 -18.37 1.69 -28.51
N ILE A 453 -19.07 2.31 -27.56
CA ILE A 453 -19.18 1.87 -26.17
C ILE A 453 -20.66 1.61 -25.88
N ASP A 454 -21.03 0.33 -25.79
CA ASP A 454 -22.37 -0.13 -25.46
C ASP A 454 -22.46 -0.40 -23.95
N CYS A 455 -23.29 0.36 -23.25
CA CYS A 455 -23.37 0.34 -21.80
C CYS A 455 -24.79 0.55 -21.26
N GLU A 456 -25.01 0.20 -19.99
CA GLU A 456 -26.23 0.50 -19.26
C GLU A 456 -25.91 1.24 -17.96
N ILE A 457 -26.55 2.39 -17.77
CA ILE A 457 -26.45 3.22 -16.56
C ILE A 457 -27.60 2.83 -15.63
N PRO A 458 -27.31 2.29 -14.43
CA PRO A 458 -28.34 1.92 -13.46
C PRO A 458 -28.92 3.16 -12.76
N ALA A 459 -30.17 3.05 -12.32
CA ALA A 459 -30.86 4.15 -11.65
C ALA A 459 -30.20 4.57 -10.32
N GLN A 460 -29.49 3.66 -9.67
CA GLN A 460 -28.86 3.84 -8.36
C GLN A 460 -27.72 4.85 -8.35
N ILE A 461 -27.09 5.11 -9.50
CA ILE A 461 -25.99 6.08 -9.62
C ILE A 461 -26.45 7.44 -10.16
N CYS A 462 -27.72 7.55 -10.56
CA CYS A 462 -28.29 8.77 -11.10
C CYS A 462 -28.78 9.65 -9.93
N SER A 463 -28.28 10.88 -9.82
CA SER A 463 -28.79 11.86 -8.85
C SER A 463 -29.95 12.65 -9.45
N ASP A 464 -30.88 13.12 -8.61
CA ASP A 464 -31.92 14.08 -9.01
C ASP A 464 -31.35 15.45 -9.42
N GLU A 465 -30.06 15.70 -9.15
CA GLU A 465 -29.35 16.91 -9.56
C GLU A 465 -28.88 16.81 -11.02
N GLU A 466 -29.44 17.65 -11.91
CA GLU A 466 -29.15 17.69 -13.36
C GLU A 466 -27.66 17.93 -13.72
N SER A 467 -26.80 18.28 -12.76
CA SER A 467 -25.40 18.67 -13.01
C SER A 467 -24.38 17.54 -12.93
N VAL A 468 -24.75 16.35 -12.45
CA VAL A 468 -23.79 15.28 -12.22
C VAL A 468 -23.57 14.47 -13.50
N LYS A 469 -22.36 14.54 -14.05
CA LYS A 469 -21.98 13.90 -15.32
C LYS A 469 -20.73 13.06 -15.15
N GLY A 470 -20.68 11.94 -15.87
CA GLY A 470 -19.43 11.21 -16.09
C GLY A 470 -18.60 11.86 -17.19
N SER A 471 -17.39 11.34 -17.38
CA SER A 471 -16.47 11.80 -18.42
C SER A 471 -15.86 10.61 -19.14
N LEU A 472 -15.76 10.73 -20.46
CA LEU A 472 -15.08 9.76 -21.34
C LEU A 472 -13.78 10.38 -21.84
N TYR A 473 -12.69 9.65 -21.67
CA TYR A 473 -11.37 9.99 -22.20
C TYR A 473 -10.89 8.91 -23.16
N ILE A 474 -10.20 9.33 -24.22
CA ILE A 474 -9.53 8.45 -25.18
C ILE A 474 -8.09 8.93 -25.34
N ASN A 475 -7.12 8.05 -25.11
CA ASN A 475 -5.69 8.36 -25.15
C ASN A 475 -5.34 9.61 -24.32
N GLY A 476 -5.97 9.74 -23.15
CA GLY A 476 -5.77 10.86 -22.24
C GLY A 476 -6.47 12.17 -22.62
N HIS A 477 -7.26 12.21 -23.70
CA HIS A 477 -8.05 13.39 -24.10
C HIS A 477 -9.52 13.23 -23.72
N LYS A 478 -10.13 14.24 -23.10
CA LYS A 478 -11.57 14.26 -22.85
C LYS A 478 -12.32 14.37 -24.18
N ILE A 479 -13.19 13.41 -24.44
CA ILE A 479 -13.99 13.37 -25.67
C ILE A 479 -15.38 13.94 -25.42
N GLN A 480 -16.03 13.50 -24.35
CA GLN A 480 -17.38 13.94 -24.03
C GLN A 480 -17.72 13.71 -22.56
N GLU A 481 -18.76 14.40 -22.11
CA GLU A 481 -19.42 14.12 -20.83
C GLU A 481 -20.55 13.10 -21.02
N ILE A 482 -20.70 12.19 -20.06
CA ILE A 482 -21.73 11.16 -20.06
C ILE A 482 -22.86 11.61 -19.13
N ALA A 483 -24.05 11.84 -19.69
CA ALA A 483 -25.22 12.14 -18.89
C ALA A 483 -25.60 10.93 -18.02
N CYS A 484 -25.69 11.11 -16.71
CA CYS A 484 -26.02 10.04 -15.76
C CYS A 484 -27.56 9.86 -15.67
N ASN A 485 -28.17 9.44 -16.77
CA ASN A 485 -29.60 9.10 -16.81
C ASN A 485 -29.76 7.58 -16.87
N PRO A 486 -30.76 6.97 -16.20
CA PRO A 486 -30.93 5.52 -16.22
C PRO A 486 -31.30 5.03 -17.63
N GLY A 487 -30.66 3.96 -18.12
CA GLY A 487 -30.99 3.36 -19.41
C GLY A 487 -29.81 2.72 -20.13
N SER A 488 -30.09 2.17 -21.31
CA SER A 488 -29.08 1.61 -22.23
C SER A 488 -28.62 2.67 -23.23
N TYR A 489 -27.31 2.73 -23.45
CA TYR A 489 -26.66 3.71 -24.31
C TYR A 489 -25.67 3.01 -25.24
N SER A 490 -25.67 3.43 -26.50
CA SER A 490 -24.58 3.18 -27.44
C SER A 490 -23.90 4.52 -27.70
N ILE A 491 -22.75 4.71 -27.08
CA ILE A 491 -21.91 5.89 -27.23
C ILE A 491 -21.05 5.68 -28.48
N LEU A 492 -21.21 6.57 -29.47
CA LEU A 492 -20.48 6.51 -30.74
C LEU A 492 -19.51 7.68 -30.84
N ILE A 493 -18.23 7.39 -31.01
CA ILE A 493 -17.18 8.38 -31.25
C ILE A 493 -16.79 8.30 -32.71
N ASP A 494 -16.96 9.40 -33.44
CA ASP A 494 -16.69 9.46 -34.86
C ASP A 494 -15.17 9.42 -35.15
N LYS A 495 -14.80 8.85 -36.29
CA LYS A 495 -13.42 8.77 -36.76
C LYS A 495 -12.71 10.13 -36.84
N ASP A 496 -13.42 11.22 -37.12
CA ASP A 496 -12.83 12.56 -37.23
C ASP A 496 -12.44 13.09 -35.84
N GLU A 497 -13.12 12.66 -34.77
CA GLU A 497 -12.70 12.93 -33.39
C GLU A 497 -11.54 12.03 -32.99
N LEU A 498 -11.61 10.73 -33.31
CA LEU A 498 -10.54 9.77 -33.01
C LEU A 498 -9.22 10.13 -33.71
N THR A 499 -9.27 10.69 -34.92
CA THR A 499 -8.06 11.11 -35.65
C THR A 499 -7.29 12.20 -34.89
N LYS A 500 -7.96 12.99 -34.05
CA LYS A 500 -7.31 14.06 -33.24
C LYS A 500 -6.55 13.50 -32.04
N VAL A 501 -6.86 12.27 -31.64
CA VAL A 501 -6.34 11.64 -30.41
C VAL A 501 -5.67 10.29 -30.69
N SER A 502 -5.57 9.88 -31.95
CA SER A 502 -4.92 8.64 -32.37
C SER A 502 -3.41 8.72 -32.15
N ASN A 503 -2.83 7.61 -31.68
CA ASN A 503 -1.39 7.39 -31.68
C ASN A 503 -0.95 6.66 -32.96
N GLU A 504 0.37 6.58 -33.19
CA GLU A 504 0.95 5.88 -34.34
C GLU A 504 0.75 4.36 -34.27
N THR A 505 0.57 3.80 -33.06
CA THR A 505 0.48 2.36 -32.81
C THR A 505 -0.93 1.80 -32.97
N GLN A 506 -1.95 2.65 -33.13
CA GLN A 506 -3.37 2.27 -33.17
C GLN A 506 -3.83 1.56 -31.89
N ASP A 507 -3.19 1.92 -30.78
CA ASP A 507 -3.61 1.55 -29.44
C ASP A 507 -4.59 2.60 -28.91
N TRP A 508 -5.65 2.12 -28.27
CA TRP A 508 -6.73 2.94 -27.74
C TRP A 508 -6.85 2.70 -26.25
N GLU A 509 -6.47 3.71 -25.48
CA GLU A 509 -6.71 3.78 -24.05
C GLU A 509 -8.04 4.48 -23.82
N ILE A 510 -9.01 3.75 -23.29
CA ILE A 510 -10.37 4.23 -23.09
C ILE A 510 -10.61 4.30 -21.59
N GLU A 511 -10.88 5.50 -21.09
CA GLU A 511 -11.15 5.73 -19.67
C GLU A 511 -12.55 6.30 -19.46
N ILE A 512 -13.29 5.69 -18.55
CA ILE A 512 -14.63 6.13 -18.16
C ILE A 512 -14.60 6.50 -16.68
N TYR A 513 -14.94 7.75 -16.39
CA TYR A 513 -15.10 8.26 -15.03
C TYR A 513 -16.56 8.51 -14.76
N MET A 514 -17.11 7.80 -13.79
CA MET A 514 -18.47 7.98 -13.31
C MET A 514 -18.46 8.67 -11.95
N PRO A 515 -19.37 9.63 -11.73
CA PRO A 515 -19.35 10.47 -10.54
C PRO A 515 -19.72 9.71 -9.25
N SER A 516 -20.45 8.61 -9.39
CA SER A 516 -20.99 7.82 -8.28
C SER A 516 -20.95 6.33 -8.59
N SER A 517 -21.11 5.55 -7.54
CA SER A 517 -21.23 4.09 -7.54
C SER A 517 -22.17 3.70 -6.42
N PHE A 518 -22.66 2.46 -6.45
CA PHE A 518 -23.53 1.91 -5.43
C PHE A 518 -23.09 0.49 -5.07
N ARG A 519 -23.38 0.07 -3.83
CA ARG A 519 -23.23 -1.34 -3.43
C ARG A 519 -24.61 -1.99 -3.40
N PRO A 520 -24.86 -3.07 -4.14
CA PRO A 520 -26.17 -3.72 -4.15
C PRO A 520 -26.71 -4.08 -2.75
N ILE A 521 -25.83 -4.45 -1.82
CA ILE A 521 -26.18 -4.73 -0.42
C ILE A 521 -26.82 -3.54 0.31
N ASP A 522 -26.35 -2.32 0.04
CA ASP A 522 -26.88 -1.10 0.69
C ASP A 522 -28.32 -0.80 0.24
N TYR A 523 -28.72 -1.35 -0.91
CA TYR A 523 -30.05 -1.22 -1.48
C TYR A 523 -30.93 -2.46 -1.23
N GLY A 524 -30.44 -3.44 -0.44
CA GLY A 524 -31.15 -4.69 -0.15
C GLY A 524 -31.41 -5.55 -1.38
N MET A 525 -30.59 -5.41 -2.43
CA MET A 525 -30.77 -6.15 -3.69
C MET A 525 -30.26 -7.59 -3.55
N ASN A 526 -29.03 -7.77 -3.04
CA ASN A 526 -28.38 -9.05 -2.76
C ASN A 526 -27.18 -8.83 -1.82
N GLU A 527 -26.38 -9.87 -1.56
CA GLU A 527 -25.20 -9.82 -0.68
C GLU A 527 -23.94 -9.24 -1.35
N ASP A 528 -24.05 -8.71 -2.56
CA ASP A 528 -22.90 -8.14 -3.28
C ASP A 528 -22.44 -6.82 -2.64
N GLN A 529 -21.17 -6.82 -2.25
CA GLN A 529 -20.51 -5.71 -1.58
C GLN A 529 -19.64 -4.86 -2.53
N ARG A 530 -19.55 -5.24 -3.81
CA ARG A 530 -18.78 -4.49 -4.80
C ARG A 530 -19.38 -3.10 -5.01
N SER A 531 -18.51 -2.13 -5.30
CA SER A 531 -18.89 -0.76 -5.63
C SER A 531 -19.11 -0.63 -7.14
N LEU A 532 -20.34 -0.83 -7.58
CA LEU A 532 -20.74 -0.91 -8.98
C LEU A 532 -21.14 0.47 -9.55
N SER A 533 -20.86 0.71 -10.82
CA SER A 533 -21.22 1.93 -11.54
C SER A 533 -22.06 1.64 -12.77
N ILE A 534 -21.45 1.25 -13.90
CA ILE A 534 -22.17 0.96 -15.15
C ILE A 534 -22.02 -0.51 -15.54
N ARG A 535 -22.92 -1.01 -16.38
CA ARG A 535 -22.75 -2.29 -17.08
C ARG A 535 -22.18 -2.03 -18.46
N LEU A 536 -21.13 -2.72 -18.82
CA LEU A 536 -20.50 -2.67 -20.15
C LEU A 536 -20.86 -3.93 -20.93
N ASN A 537 -21.40 -3.74 -22.14
CA ASN A 537 -21.81 -4.82 -23.03
C ASN A 537 -20.83 -4.99 -24.19
N TYR A 538 -20.27 -3.89 -24.70
CA TYR A 538 -19.30 -3.91 -25.80
C TYR A 538 -18.42 -2.65 -25.79
N VAL A 539 -17.13 -2.80 -26.06
CA VAL A 539 -16.21 -1.70 -26.35
C VAL A 539 -15.32 -2.10 -27.53
N GLY A 540 -15.37 -1.36 -28.63
CA GLY A 540 -14.62 -1.74 -29.83
C GLY A 540 -15.01 -0.92 -31.06
N GLU A 541 -14.63 -1.39 -32.25
CA GLU A 541 -15.03 -0.69 -33.48
C GLU A 541 -16.56 -0.61 -33.62
N VAL A 542 -17.04 0.46 -34.26
CA VAL A 542 -18.47 0.59 -34.60
C VAL A 542 -18.91 -0.57 -35.49
N ARG A 543 -19.98 -1.27 -35.06
CA ARG A 543 -20.53 -2.47 -35.69
C ARG A 543 -21.44 -2.19 -36.89
#